data_AF-A0A6A4BBH9-F1
#
_entry.id   AF-A0A6A4BBH9-F1
#
_cell.length_a   1.000
_cell.length_b   1.000
_cell.length_c   1.000
_cell.angle_alpha   90.00
_cell.angle_beta   90.00
_cell.angle_gamma   90.00
#
_symmetry.space_group_name_H-M   'P 1'
#
loop_
_entity.id
_entity.type
_entity.pdbx_description
1 polymer ?
#
loop_
_entity_poly.entity_id
_entity_poly.type
_entity_poly.pdbx_seq_one_letter_code
_entity_poly.pdbx_strand_id
1 'polypeptide(L)'
;MARWLSFFAEYNFTVEYKPGKQNVLADALSRRPDYELAHLAYLESPLYELIREAYAEDDDLAGLVEALSAPTKAVQLTARQRSRLHRYSVVEGLLYYQVDGGDEPRIVVPNDEDLRHRVLYEAHDTPLSGHLGREETYTSVARNFWWPHMYKWVRKYVQTCETCQRVKPAPSASAPLMSLPVPADCWRSV
;
A
#
# COMPACT_ATOMS: atom_id res chain seq x y z
N MET A 1 17.59 24.52 5.03
CA MET A 1 18.11 23.74 3.88
C MET A 1 19.50 24.24 3.49
N ALA A 2 20.56 23.85 4.19
CA ALA A 2 21.93 24.28 3.83
C ALA A 2 23.05 23.30 4.26
N ARG A 3 22.77 22.30 5.11
CA ARG A 3 23.81 21.43 5.67
C ARG A 3 24.53 20.56 4.61
N TRP A 4 23.84 20.22 3.53
CA TRP A 4 24.39 19.39 2.45
C TRP A 4 25.17 20.21 1.41
N LEU A 5 24.86 21.49 1.24
CA LEU A 5 25.57 22.36 0.29
C LEU A 5 27.03 22.55 0.71
N SER A 6 27.28 22.71 2.01
CA SER A 6 28.64 22.82 2.55
C SER A 6 29.47 21.55 2.29
N PHE A 7 28.85 20.37 2.45
CA PHE A 7 29.51 19.09 2.22
C PHE A 7 29.85 18.87 0.74
N PHE A 8 28.92 19.19 -0.17
CA PHE A 8 29.17 19.02 -1.60
C PHE A 8 30.12 20.09 -2.18
N ALA A 9 30.22 21.27 -1.56
CA ALA A 9 31.17 22.31 -1.98
C ALA A 9 32.65 21.92 -1.79
N GLU A 10 32.93 20.87 -1.00
CA GLU A 10 34.29 20.32 -0.84
C GLU A 10 34.74 19.47 -2.04
N TYR A 11 33.83 19.10 -2.94
CA TYR A 11 34.10 18.25 -4.08
C TYR A 11 33.92 19.00 -5.40
N ASN A 12 34.82 18.76 -6.36
CA ASN A 12 34.62 19.17 -7.74
C ASN A 12 33.88 18.05 -8.48
N PHE A 13 32.59 18.24 -8.75
CA PHE A 13 31.79 17.28 -9.51
C PHE A 13 31.07 17.96 -10.67
N THR A 14 30.81 17.18 -11.72
CA THR A 14 29.99 17.55 -12.86
C THR A 14 28.66 16.80 -12.77
N VAL A 15 27.55 17.53 -12.85
CA VAL A 15 26.22 16.90 -12.87
C VAL A 15 25.89 16.55 -14.31
N GLU A 16 25.86 15.26 -14.61
CA GLU A 16 25.48 14.74 -15.92
C GLU A 16 24.10 14.10 -15.88
N TYR A 17 23.25 14.48 -16.83
CA TYR A 17 21.93 13.87 -16.97
C TYR A 17 22.06 12.47 -17.57
N LYS A 18 21.52 11.48 -16.87
CA LYS A 18 21.44 10.09 -17.35
C LYS A 18 19.99 9.72 -17.68
N PRO A 19 19.65 9.45 -18.94
CA PRO A 19 18.31 8.99 -19.32
C PRO A 19 17.92 7.73 -18.54
N GLY A 20 16.65 7.65 -18.10
CA GLY A 20 16.16 6.59 -17.21
C GLY A 20 16.46 5.17 -17.69
N LYS A 21 16.39 4.92 -19.01
CA LYS A 21 16.72 3.62 -19.63
C LYS A 21 18.16 3.14 -19.36
N GLN A 22 19.08 4.08 -19.13
CA GLN A 22 20.50 3.81 -18.81
C GLN A 22 20.79 3.92 -17.31
N ASN A 23 19.83 4.38 -16.50
CA ASN A 23 19.95 4.52 -15.06
C ASN A 23 19.51 3.25 -14.31
N VAL A 24 19.96 2.10 -14.81
CA VAL A 24 19.56 0.76 -14.34
C VAL A 24 19.87 0.56 -12.85
N LEU A 25 20.94 1.18 -12.34
CA LEU A 25 21.32 1.06 -10.93
C LEU A 25 20.32 1.74 -9.98
N ALA A 26 19.74 2.88 -10.37
CA ALA A 26 18.69 3.53 -9.59
C ALA A 26 17.36 2.76 -9.69
N ASP A 27 17.10 2.11 -10.81
CA ASP A 27 15.90 1.31 -11.06
C ASP A 27 15.98 -0.11 -10.44
N ALA A 28 17.17 -0.56 -10.02
CA ALA A 28 17.36 -1.89 -9.43
C ALA A 28 16.59 -2.09 -8.11
N LEU A 29 16.30 -1.03 -7.37
CA LEU A 29 15.49 -1.10 -6.14
C LEU A 29 13.98 -1.30 -6.42
N SER A 30 13.50 -0.97 -7.62
CA SER A 30 12.10 -1.19 -8.01
C SER A 30 11.84 -2.63 -8.51
N ARG A 31 12.90 -3.31 -8.97
CA ARG A 31 12.85 -4.65 -9.57
C ARG A 31 13.45 -5.69 -8.62
N ARG A 32 12.70 -6.02 -7.58
CA ARG A 32 13.08 -6.97 -6.51
C ARG A 32 12.45 -8.35 -6.75
N PRO A 33 13.14 -9.32 -7.39
CA PRO A 33 12.60 -10.68 -7.62
C PRO A 33 12.44 -11.49 -6.32
N ASP A 34 13.14 -11.09 -5.26
CA ASP A 34 12.94 -11.55 -3.88
C ASP A 34 11.53 -11.29 -3.33
N TYR A 35 10.72 -10.47 -4.01
CA TYR A 35 9.31 -10.29 -3.67
C TYR A 35 8.45 -11.54 -3.93
N GLU A 36 8.82 -12.39 -4.90
CA GLU A 36 8.14 -13.69 -5.08
C GLU A 36 8.42 -14.64 -3.90
N LEU A 37 9.62 -14.56 -3.31
CA LEU A 37 9.98 -15.33 -2.12
C LEU A 37 9.32 -14.78 -0.85
N ALA A 38 9.01 -13.48 -0.80
CA ALA A 38 8.24 -12.89 0.29
C ALA A 38 6.84 -13.51 0.37
N HIS A 39 6.23 -13.93 -0.75
CA HIS A 39 4.94 -14.62 -0.76
C HIS A 39 5.02 -15.98 -0.05
N LEU A 40 6.11 -16.74 -0.23
CA LEU A 40 6.32 -18.03 0.45
C LEU A 40 6.61 -17.88 1.94
N ALA A 41 7.39 -16.87 2.35
CA ALA A 41 7.62 -16.57 3.76
C ALA A 41 6.36 -16.01 4.46
N TYR A 42 5.46 -15.37 3.71
CA TYR A 42 4.19 -14.87 4.23
C TYR A 42 3.21 -15.99 4.59
N LEU A 43 3.20 -17.12 3.87
CA LEU A 43 2.30 -18.26 4.13
C LEU A 43 2.47 -18.89 5.53
N GLU A 44 3.61 -18.66 6.20
CA GLU A 44 3.84 -19.06 7.60
C GLU A 44 3.56 -17.92 8.61
N SER A 45 3.12 -16.76 8.14
CA SER A 45 2.82 -15.64 9.03
C SER A 45 1.49 -15.88 9.76
N PRO A 46 1.37 -15.50 11.04
CA PRO A 46 0.12 -15.61 11.80
C PRO A 46 -1.07 -14.89 11.16
N LEU A 47 -0.84 -13.99 10.19
CA LEU A 47 -1.89 -13.22 9.54
C LEU A 47 -2.81 -14.09 8.68
N TYR A 48 -2.29 -15.08 7.94
CA TYR A 48 -3.10 -15.92 7.07
C TYR A 48 -4.00 -16.85 7.88
N GLU A 49 -3.46 -17.41 8.97
CA GLU A 49 -4.23 -18.22 9.90
C GLU A 49 -5.37 -17.44 10.52
N LEU A 50 -5.09 -16.20 10.96
CA LEU A 50 -6.15 -15.33 11.50
C LEU A 50 -7.21 -14.96 10.45
N ILE A 51 -6.81 -14.73 9.20
CA ILE A 51 -7.76 -14.48 8.10
C ILE A 51 -8.63 -15.72 7.86
N ARG A 52 -8.01 -16.91 7.84
CA ARG A 52 -8.69 -18.19 7.62
C ARG A 52 -9.71 -18.47 8.72
N GLU A 53 -9.34 -18.26 9.98
CA GLU A 53 -10.22 -18.40 11.14
C GLU A 53 -11.37 -17.38 11.10
N ALA A 54 -11.08 -16.12 10.75
CA ALA A 54 -12.08 -15.06 10.70
C ALA A 54 -13.14 -15.23 9.61
N TYR A 55 -12.94 -16.10 8.61
CA TYR A 55 -14.02 -16.44 7.67
C TYR A 55 -15.23 -17.06 8.37
N ALA A 56 -15.05 -17.76 9.50
CA ALA A 56 -16.15 -18.37 10.24
C ALA A 56 -17.11 -17.32 10.84
N GLU A 57 -16.63 -16.11 11.09
CA GLU A 57 -17.40 -15.01 11.69
C GLU A 57 -18.07 -14.11 10.62
N ASP A 58 -17.75 -14.30 9.34
CA ASP A 58 -18.30 -13.54 8.21
C ASP A 58 -19.23 -14.44 7.38
N ASP A 59 -20.53 -14.43 7.70
CA ASP A 59 -21.55 -15.30 7.07
C ASP A 59 -21.51 -15.27 5.52
N ASP A 60 -21.21 -14.10 4.93
CA ASP A 60 -21.14 -13.94 3.48
C ASP A 60 -19.95 -14.69 2.88
N LEU A 61 -18.80 -14.69 3.58
CA LEU A 61 -17.58 -15.37 3.15
C LEU A 61 -17.57 -16.85 3.55
N ALA A 62 -18.09 -17.20 4.73
CA ALA A 62 -18.22 -18.58 5.21
C ALA A 62 -18.97 -19.44 4.18
N GLY A 63 -20.11 -18.94 3.68
CA GLY A 63 -20.89 -19.65 2.66
C GLY A 63 -20.16 -19.82 1.33
N LEU A 64 -19.32 -18.85 0.93
CA LEU A 64 -18.50 -18.95 -0.28
C LEU A 64 -17.39 -19.98 -0.10
N VAL A 65 -16.70 -19.96 1.05
CA VAL A 65 -15.64 -20.92 1.37
C VAL A 65 -16.21 -22.34 1.38
N GLU A 66 -17.35 -22.57 2.03
CA GLU A 66 -17.97 -23.90 2.09
C GLU A 66 -18.38 -24.38 0.68
N ALA A 67 -19.06 -23.52 -0.09
CA ALA A 67 -19.56 -23.87 -1.42
C ALA A 67 -18.42 -24.21 -2.40
N LEU A 68 -17.28 -23.54 -2.30
CA LEU A 68 -16.11 -23.75 -3.16
C LEU A 68 -15.21 -24.89 -2.68
N SER A 69 -15.14 -25.14 -1.36
CA SER A 69 -14.32 -26.23 -0.79
C SER A 69 -14.97 -27.60 -0.94
N ALA A 70 -16.30 -27.66 -0.95
CA ALA A 70 -17.06 -28.91 -1.09
C ALA A 70 -18.19 -28.75 -2.13
N PRO A 71 -17.89 -28.81 -3.44
CA PRO A 71 -18.86 -28.57 -4.51
C PRO A 71 -20.07 -29.52 -4.51
N THR A 72 -19.97 -30.65 -3.81
CA THR A 72 -21.02 -31.66 -3.68
C THR A 72 -22.04 -31.36 -2.58
N LYS A 73 -21.74 -30.43 -1.65
CA LYS A 73 -22.67 -30.01 -0.62
C LYS A 73 -23.61 -28.93 -1.16
N ALA A 74 -24.91 -29.11 -0.91
CA ALA A 74 -25.91 -28.11 -1.24
C ALA A 74 -25.85 -26.92 -0.25
N VAL A 75 -25.00 -25.94 -0.55
CA VAL A 75 -24.93 -24.68 0.21
C VAL A 75 -25.92 -23.66 -0.40
N GLN A 76 -26.75 -23.04 0.43
CA GLN A 76 -27.67 -22.00 -0.03
C GLN A 76 -26.93 -20.67 -0.21
N LEU A 77 -26.50 -20.40 -1.45
CA LEU A 77 -25.94 -19.10 -1.82
C LEU A 77 -27.05 -18.11 -2.21
N THR A 78 -26.88 -16.83 -1.85
CA THR A 78 -27.71 -15.73 -2.35
C THR A 78 -27.52 -15.52 -3.86
N ALA A 79 -28.48 -14.87 -4.52
CA ALA A 79 -28.37 -14.56 -5.95
C ALA A 79 -27.10 -13.76 -6.30
N ARG A 80 -26.69 -12.84 -5.40
CA ARG A 80 -25.47 -12.03 -5.54
C ARG A 80 -24.19 -12.86 -5.42
N GLN A 81 -24.14 -13.82 -4.49
CA GLN A 81 -23.00 -14.73 -4.36
C GLN A 81 -22.87 -15.60 -5.61
N ARG A 82 -23.97 -16.18 -6.11
CA ARG A 82 -23.95 -17.03 -7.31
C ARG A 82 -23.46 -16.29 -8.55
N SER A 83 -23.91 -15.06 -8.77
CA SER A 83 -23.51 -14.30 -9.97
C SER A 83 -22.03 -13.94 -9.99
N ARG A 84 -21.37 -13.91 -8.83
CA ARG A 84 -19.96 -13.56 -8.69
C ARG A 84 -19.06 -14.75 -8.34
N LEU A 85 -19.63 -15.94 -8.16
CA LEU A 85 -18.88 -17.13 -7.71
C LEU A 85 -17.68 -17.47 -8.61
N HIS A 86 -17.81 -17.24 -9.93
CA HIS A 86 -16.74 -17.43 -10.91
C HIS A 86 -15.48 -16.58 -10.66
N ARG A 87 -15.58 -15.53 -9.83
CA ARG A 87 -14.47 -14.64 -9.45
C ARG A 87 -13.75 -15.10 -8.19
N TYR A 88 -14.24 -16.17 -7.57
CA TYR A 88 -13.71 -16.68 -6.32
C TYR A 88 -13.18 -18.10 -6.49
N SER A 89 -12.11 -18.41 -5.79
CA SER A 89 -11.55 -19.76 -5.66
C SER A 89 -11.08 -19.96 -4.22
N VAL A 90 -10.95 -21.23 -3.80
CA VAL A 90 -10.41 -21.57 -2.48
C VAL A 90 -9.17 -22.42 -2.66
N VAL A 91 -8.10 -22.05 -1.96
CA VAL A 91 -6.83 -22.80 -1.89
C VAL A 91 -6.42 -22.85 -0.43
N GLU A 92 -6.21 -24.05 0.11
CA GLU A 92 -5.78 -24.27 1.50
C GLU A 92 -6.65 -23.55 2.56
N GLY A 93 -7.95 -23.42 2.28
CA GLY A 93 -8.91 -22.75 3.16
C GLY A 93 -8.92 -21.22 3.07
N LEU A 94 -8.09 -20.62 2.21
CA LEU A 94 -8.10 -19.20 1.91
C LEU A 94 -8.96 -18.89 0.68
N LEU A 95 -9.80 -17.86 0.79
CA LEU A 95 -10.62 -17.40 -0.32
C LEU A 95 -9.83 -16.40 -1.16
N TYR A 96 -9.69 -16.69 -2.45
CA TYR A 96 -9.07 -15.80 -3.42
C TYR A 96 -10.13 -15.12 -4.28
N TYR A 97 -9.89 -13.87 -4.66
CA TYR A 97 -10.70 -13.07 -5.56
C TYR A 97 -9.89 -12.64 -6.78
N GLN A 98 -10.50 -12.78 -7.95
CA GLN A 98 -9.92 -12.43 -9.24
C GLN A 98 -11.01 -11.83 -10.15
N VAL A 99 -10.78 -10.63 -10.68
CA VAL A 99 -11.80 -9.94 -11.51
C VAL A 99 -11.90 -10.60 -12.87
N ASP A 100 -10.75 -10.81 -13.51
CA ASP A 100 -10.61 -11.39 -14.84
C ASP A 100 -9.45 -12.41 -14.87
N GLY A 101 -9.44 -13.32 -15.86
CA GLY A 101 -8.45 -14.39 -15.98
C GLY A 101 -6.97 -13.96 -16.06
N GLY A 102 -6.71 -12.67 -16.32
CA GLY A 102 -5.35 -12.10 -16.37
C GLY A 102 -4.91 -11.37 -15.10
N ASP A 103 -5.80 -11.16 -14.12
CA ASP A 103 -5.43 -10.56 -12.84
C ASP A 103 -4.81 -11.60 -11.91
N GLU A 104 -3.80 -11.22 -11.14
CA GLU A 104 -3.28 -12.05 -10.06
C GLU A 104 -4.36 -12.28 -8.99
N PRO A 105 -4.55 -13.53 -8.53
CA PRO A 105 -5.54 -13.84 -7.51
C PRO A 105 -5.13 -13.26 -6.16
N ARG A 106 -6.06 -12.62 -5.47
CA ARG A 106 -5.81 -11.92 -4.20
C ARG A 106 -6.64 -12.50 -3.08
N ILE A 107 -6.06 -12.63 -1.90
CA ILE A 107 -6.74 -13.16 -0.72
C ILE A 107 -7.78 -12.17 -0.24
N VAL A 108 -8.98 -12.68 -0.02
CA VAL A 108 -10.10 -11.91 0.50
C VAL A 108 -9.91 -11.72 1.99
N VAL A 109 -9.82 -10.47 2.44
CA VAL A 109 -9.76 -10.15 3.86
C VAL A 109 -11.20 -9.94 4.38
N PRO A 110 -11.63 -10.65 5.45
CA PRO A 110 -12.94 -10.50 6.06
C PRO A 110 -13.30 -9.06 6.45
N ASN A 111 -14.57 -8.83 6.78
CA ASN A 111 -15.01 -7.55 7.34
C ASN A 111 -14.67 -7.37 8.83
N ASP A 112 -13.41 -7.61 9.15
CA ASP A 112 -12.79 -7.40 10.47
C ASP A 112 -11.86 -6.18 10.40
N GLU A 113 -12.07 -5.19 11.27
CA GLU A 113 -11.28 -3.96 11.26
C GLU A 113 -9.83 -4.19 11.72
N ASP A 114 -9.62 -5.07 12.69
CA ASP A 114 -8.31 -5.35 13.26
C ASP A 114 -7.42 -6.10 12.26
N LEU A 115 -7.99 -7.07 11.53
CA LEU A 115 -7.28 -7.75 10.44
C LEU A 115 -6.91 -6.80 9.31
N ARG A 116 -7.83 -5.93 8.90
CA ARG A 116 -7.55 -4.92 7.87
C ARG A 116 -6.47 -3.95 8.33
N HIS A 117 -6.50 -3.52 9.59
CA HIS A 117 -5.44 -2.68 10.15
C HIS A 117 -4.10 -3.41 10.21
N ARG A 118 -4.08 -4.70 10.52
CA ARG A 118 -2.85 -5.51 10.53
C ARG A 118 -2.22 -5.63 9.15
N VAL A 119 -3.02 -5.89 8.12
CA VAL A 119 -2.58 -5.89 6.72
C VAL A 119 -1.97 -4.53 6.33
N LEU A 120 -2.64 -3.43 6.71
CA LEU A 120 -2.15 -2.07 6.43
C LEU A 120 -0.85 -1.77 7.18
N TYR A 121 -0.74 -2.17 8.44
CA TYR A 121 0.45 -2.01 9.26
C TYR A 121 1.65 -2.72 8.64
N GLU A 122 1.49 -3.97 8.21
CA GLU A 122 2.56 -4.73 7.57
C GLU A 122 3.06 -4.04 6.29
N ALA A 123 2.14 -3.50 5.50
CA ALA A 123 2.43 -2.81 4.25
C ALA A 123 2.92 -1.36 4.39
N HIS A 124 2.75 -0.71 5.55
CA HIS A 124 3.05 0.73 5.71
C HIS A 124 4.05 1.02 6.84
N ASP A 125 3.87 0.44 8.02
CA ASP A 125 4.57 0.83 9.25
C ASP A 125 5.77 -0.05 9.57
N THR A 126 5.89 -1.21 8.93
CA THR A 126 7.07 -2.05 9.15
C THR A 126 8.33 -1.29 8.73
N PRO A 127 9.46 -1.47 9.44
CA PRO A 127 10.70 -0.75 9.14
C PRO A 127 11.19 -0.91 7.69
N LEU A 128 10.82 -2.03 7.05
CA LEU A 128 11.13 -2.36 5.66
C LEU A 128 10.22 -1.64 4.65
N SER A 129 8.99 -1.31 5.04
CA SER A 129 8.00 -0.65 4.20
C SER A 129 8.25 0.85 4.07
N GLY A 130 8.90 1.49 5.05
CA GLY A 130 9.38 2.88 4.89
C GLY A 130 8.28 3.94 4.78
N HIS A 131 7.07 3.69 5.32
CA HIS A 131 5.96 4.65 5.33
C HIS A 131 5.60 5.21 3.95
N LEU A 132 5.42 4.30 2.98
CA LEU A 132 5.11 4.67 1.60
C LEU A 132 3.87 5.56 1.49
N GLY A 133 3.82 6.37 0.43
CA GLY A 133 2.65 7.17 0.11
C GLY A 133 1.42 6.31 -0.22
N ARG A 134 0.25 6.93 -0.24
CA ARG A 134 -1.05 6.26 -0.44
C ARG A 134 -1.10 5.28 -1.61
N GLU A 135 -0.63 5.69 -2.79
CA GLU A 135 -0.70 4.86 -4.01
C GLU A 135 0.21 3.63 -3.92
N GLU A 136 1.39 3.82 -3.35
CA GLU A 136 2.37 2.76 -3.15
C GLU A 136 1.92 1.77 -2.08
N THR A 137 1.37 2.25 -0.95
CA THR A 137 0.75 1.38 0.07
C THR A 137 -0.41 0.61 -0.53
N TYR A 138 -1.28 1.25 -1.32
CA TYR A 138 -2.37 0.54 -1.98
C TYR A 138 -1.85 -0.54 -2.92
N THR A 139 -0.85 -0.21 -3.74
CA THR A 139 -0.24 -1.16 -4.68
C THR A 139 0.40 -2.33 -3.95
N SER A 140 1.09 -2.09 -2.83
CA SER A 140 1.68 -3.12 -1.98
C SER A 140 0.62 -4.08 -1.44
N VAL A 141 -0.44 -3.56 -0.83
CA VAL A 141 -1.55 -4.37 -0.28
C VAL A 141 -2.29 -5.12 -1.39
N ALA A 142 -2.57 -4.44 -2.49
CA ALA A 142 -3.33 -4.96 -3.62
C ALA A 142 -2.63 -6.08 -4.39
N ARG A 143 -1.35 -6.36 -4.14
CA ARG A 143 -0.65 -7.52 -4.70
C ARG A 143 -1.21 -8.82 -4.14
N ASN A 144 -1.38 -8.90 -2.82
CA ASN A 144 -1.74 -10.14 -2.14
C ASN A 144 -3.16 -10.14 -1.59
N PHE A 145 -3.74 -8.97 -1.30
CA PHE A 145 -5.00 -8.86 -0.56
C PHE A 145 -6.07 -8.07 -1.32
N TRP A 146 -7.32 -8.36 -0.99
CA TRP A 146 -8.49 -7.68 -1.53
C TRP A 146 -9.63 -7.62 -0.51
N TRP A 147 -10.32 -6.49 -0.46
CA TRP A 147 -11.64 -6.36 0.16
C TRP A 147 -12.41 -5.18 -0.46
N PRO A 148 -13.74 -5.12 -0.31
CA PRO A 148 -14.53 -4.00 -0.81
C PRO A 148 -14.05 -2.65 -0.25
N HIS A 149 -13.92 -1.66 -1.12
CA HIS A 149 -13.50 -0.30 -0.77
C HIS A 149 -12.10 -0.20 -0.11
N MET A 150 -11.21 -1.15 -0.38
CA MET A 150 -9.83 -1.17 0.13
C MET A 150 -9.07 0.15 -0.04
N TYR A 151 -9.20 0.82 -1.18
CA TYR A 151 -8.55 2.12 -1.41
C TYR A 151 -8.97 3.19 -0.40
N LYS A 152 -10.24 3.20 0.04
CA LYS A 152 -10.73 4.15 1.06
C LYS A 152 -10.07 3.88 2.41
N TRP A 153 -9.89 2.61 2.75
CA TRP A 153 -9.17 2.18 3.97
C TRP A 153 -7.71 2.62 3.92
N VAL A 154 -6.98 2.27 2.86
CA VAL A 154 -5.58 2.67 2.67
C VAL A 154 -5.43 4.19 2.76
N ARG A 155 -6.27 4.94 2.04
CA ARG A 155 -6.26 6.41 2.07
C ARG A 155 -6.42 6.95 3.49
N LYS A 156 -7.38 6.45 4.25
CA LYS A 156 -7.65 6.89 5.62
C LYS A 156 -6.46 6.57 6.53
N TYR A 157 -5.95 5.36 6.45
CA TYR A 157 -4.83 4.87 7.27
C TYR A 157 -3.57 5.71 7.09
N VAL A 158 -3.12 5.89 5.84
CA VAL A 158 -1.95 6.71 5.52
C VAL A 158 -2.18 8.18 5.88
N GLN A 159 -3.41 8.70 5.72
CA GLN A 159 -3.76 10.06 6.12
C GLN A 159 -3.66 10.26 7.64
N THR A 160 -3.87 9.22 8.45
CA THR A 160 -3.78 9.30 9.92
C THR A 160 -2.41 8.88 10.47
N CYS A 161 -1.46 8.45 9.64
CA CYS A 161 -0.13 8.04 10.09
C CYS A 161 0.67 9.24 10.63
N GLU A 162 0.98 9.24 11.92
CA GLU A 162 1.71 10.31 12.59
C GLU A 162 3.10 10.56 11.98
N THR A 163 3.85 9.49 11.69
CA THR A 163 5.18 9.58 11.08
C THR A 163 5.13 10.31 9.74
N CYS A 164 4.19 9.93 8.86
CA CYS A 164 3.99 10.60 7.59
C CYS A 164 3.60 12.06 7.77
N GLN A 165 2.69 12.38 8.69
CA GLN A 165 2.23 13.75 8.90
C GLN A 165 3.33 14.66 9.44
N ARG A 166 4.24 14.14 10.28
CA ARG A 166 5.38 14.91 10.81
C ARG A 166 6.43 15.20 9.74
N VAL A 167 6.67 14.26 8.83
CA VAL A 167 7.72 14.36 7.80
C VAL A 167 7.23 15.13 6.57
N LYS A 168 5.94 15.01 6.23
CA LYS A 168 5.39 15.64 5.03
C LYS A 168 5.31 17.15 5.23
N PRO A 169 5.98 17.95 4.39
CA PRO A 169 5.83 19.39 4.45
C PRO A 169 4.37 19.75 4.20
N ALA A 170 3.82 20.65 5.03
CA ALA A 170 2.53 21.22 4.75
C ALA A 170 2.58 21.83 3.34
N PRO A 171 1.51 21.69 2.53
CA PRO A 171 1.37 22.50 1.33
C PRO A 171 1.20 23.94 1.80
N SER A 172 2.30 24.63 2.06
CA SER A 172 2.26 26.05 2.37
C SER A 172 1.75 26.73 1.12
N ALA A 173 0.53 27.26 1.18
CA ALA A 173 0.21 28.45 0.44
C ALA A 173 1.15 29.53 0.98
N SER A 174 2.37 29.57 0.44
CA SER A 174 3.28 30.67 0.74
C SER A 174 2.50 31.93 0.44
N ALA A 175 2.37 32.81 1.42
CA ALA A 175 1.80 34.11 1.19
C ALA A 175 2.48 34.71 -0.05
N PRO A 176 1.74 35.36 -0.95
CA PRO A 176 2.33 36.03 -2.10
C PRO A 176 3.51 36.86 -1.62
N LEU A 177 4.67 36.69 -2.26
CA LEU A 177 5.87 37.43 -1.90
C LEU A 177 5.56 38.92 -2.02
N MET A 178 5.49 39.61 -0.88
CA MET A 178 5.36 41.06 -0.86
C MET A 178 6.75 41.68 -0.95
N SER A 179 6.93 42.59 -1.90
CA SER A 179 8.13 43.42 -1.95
C SER A 179 8.23 44.26 -0.67
N LEU A 180 9.40 44.25 -0.02
CA LEU A 180 9.70 45.21 1.03
C LEU A 180 9.72 46.63 0.41
N PRO A 181 9.30 47.68 1.14
CA PRO A 181 9.41 49.05 0.65
C PRO A 181 10.89 49.39 0.40
N VAL A 182 11.16 50.27 -0.56
CA VAL A 182 12.52 50.75 -0.82
C VAL A 182 12.92 51.69 0.32
N PRO A 183 14.07 51.47 0.98
CA PRO A 183 14.57 52.40 2.00
C PRO A 183 14.75 53.80 1.41
N ALA A 184 14.29 54.83 2.15
CA ALA A 184 14.36 56.22 1.68
C ALA A 184 15.78 56.78 1.66
N ASP A 185 16.69 56.23 2.48
CA ASP A 185 18.04 56.74 2.69
C ASP A 185 19.07 55.61 2.82
N CYS A 186 20.34 55.93 2.58
CA CYS A 186 21.45 55.02 2.81
C CYS A 186 21.54 54.62 4.30
N TRP A 187 21.77 53.34 4.56
CA TRP A 187 21.95 52.75 5.91
C TRP A 187 20.71 52.69 6.81
N ARG A 188 19.49 52.80 6.28
CA ARG A 188 18.25 52.57 7.05
C ARG A 188 17.60 51.23 6.73
N SER A 189 17.14 50.53 7.76
CA SER A 189 16.29 49.35 7.63
C SER A 189 14.85 49.74 7.34
N VAL A 190 14.16 48.90 6.57
CA VAL A 190 12.70 48.92 6.35
C VAL A 190 12.01 47.88 7.21
#